data_AF-A0A164E036-F1
#
_entry.id   AF-A0A164E036-F1
#
_cell.length_a   1.000
_cell.length_b   1.000
_cell.length_c   1.000
_cell.angle_alpha   90.00
_cell.angle_beta   90.00
_cell.angle_gamma   90.00
#
_symmetry.space_group_name_H-M   'P 1'
#
loop_
_entity.id
_entity.type
_entity.pdbx_description
1 polymer ?
#
loop_
_entity_poly.entity_id
_entity_poly.type
_entity_poly.pdbx_seq_one_letter_code
_entity_poly.pdbx_strand_id
1 'polypeptide(L)' 'MPSYKKFQDGYVVYKALHKLKDGKGIVLGKVMRSMSISKAPRQLWVLLDKEGGVITAHCNCPAG' A
#
# COMPACT_ATOMS: atom_id res chain seq x y z
N MET A 1 7.36 14.17 7.44
CA MET A 1 7.60 13.80 6.02
C MET A 1 6.43 12.95 5.52
N PRO A 2 5.84 13.23 4.36
CA PRO A 2 4.67 12.47 3.89
C PRO A 2 5.02 11.01 3.55
N SER A 3 4.27 10.06 4.11
CA SER A 3 4.52 8.60 3.98
C SER A 3 4.47 8.09 2.53
N TYR A 4 3.76 8.77 1.64
CA TYR A 4 3.66 8.39 0.21
C TYR A 4 4.99 8.44 -0.55
N LYS A 5 6.00 9.18 -0.05
CA LYS A 5 7.33 9.25 -0.67
C LYS A 5 8.23 8.04 -0.37
N LYS A 6 7.87 7.18 0.59
CA LYS A 6 8.68 6.01 0.97
C LYS A 6 8.52 4.80 0.04
N PHE A 7 7.57 4.83 -0.89
CA PHE A 7 7.41 3.81 -1.93
C PHE A 7 8.35 4.06 -3.12
N GLN A 8 9.60 4.45 -2.84
CA GLN A 8 10.56 4.85 -3.87
C GLN A 8 11.14 3.64 -4.63
N ASP A 9 11.01 2.44 -4.06
CA ASP A 9 11.72 1.25 -4.53
C ASP A 9 10.91 -0.03 -4.32
N GLY A 10 10.15 -0.42 -5.34
CA GLY A 10 9.53 -1.74 -5.36
C GLY A 10 8.45 -1.99 -6.41
N TYR A 11 8.22 -3.26 -6.71
CA TYR A 11 7.21 -3.70 -7.68
C TYR A 11 5.99 -4.26 -6.96
N VAL A 12 4.80 -3.82 -7.37
CA VAL A 12 3.53 -4.37 -6.87
C VAL A 12 3.35 -5.77 -7.47
N VAL A 13 3.34 -6.78 -6.62
CA VAL A 13 3.21 -8.20 -7.02
C VAL A 13 1.76 -8.67 -6.96
N TYR A 14 0.98 -8.07 -6.07
CA TYR A 14 -0.40 -8.43 -5.84
C TYR A 14 -1.20 -7.20 -5.43
N LYS A 15 -2.42 -7.09 -5.94
CA LYS A 15 -3.40 -6.11 -5.48
C LYS A 15 -4.77 -6.77 -5.31
N ALA A 16 -5.46 -6.43 -4.22
CA ALA A 16 -6.87 -6.71 -4.03
C ALA A 16 -7.59 -5.42 -3.64
N LEU A 17 -8.75 -5.16 -4.24
CA LEU A 17 -9.61 -4.03 -3.88
C LEU A 17 -10.81 -4.57 -3.12
N HIS A 18 -11.03 -4.04 -1.91
CA HIS A 18 -12.22 -4.30 -1.13
C HIS A 18 -12.99 -3.01 -0.95
N LYS A 19 -14.28 -3.03 -1.26
CA LYS A 19 -15.19 -1.94 -0.90
C LYS A 19 -15.51 -2.07 0.59
N LEU A 20 -15.34 -0.97 1.32
CA LEU A 20 -15.75 -0.83 2.70
C LEU A 20 -17.15 -0.17 2.75
N LYS A 21 -17.72 -0.11 3.95
CA LYS A 21 -18.94 0.67 4.20
C LYS A 21 -18.68 2.17 3.95
N ASP A 22 -19.75 2.93 3.77
CA ASP A 22 -19.73 4.38 3.56
C ASP A 22 -19.00 4.85 2.28
N GLY A 23 -18.94 3.98 1.26
CA GLY A 23 -18.32 4.29 -0.03
C GLY A 23 -16.79 4.29 -0.01
N LYS A 24 -16.15 3.96 1.11
CA LYS A 24 -14.68 3.86 1.18
C LYS A 24 -14.18 2.60 0.47
N GLY A 25 -12.95 2.64 -0.01
CA GLY A 25 -12.27 1.46 -0.56
C GLY A 25 -10.97 1.18 0.18
N ILE A 26 -10.55 -0.07 0.24
CA ILE A 26 -9.20 -0.43 0.67
C ILE A 26 -8.53 -1.25 -0.42
N VAL A 27 -7.34 -0.81 -0.82
CA VAL A 27 -6.46 -1.56 -1.71
C VAL A 27 -5.42 -2.24 -0.83
N LEU A 28 -5.38 -3.57 -0.87
CA LEU A 28 -4.34 -4.37 -0.26
C LEU A 28 -3.28 -4.67 -1.32
N GLY A 29 -2.01 -4.44 -0.99
CA GLY A 29 -0.89 -4.63 -1.91
C GLY A 29 0.23 -5.46 -1.30
N LYS A 30 1.01 -6.11 -2.16
CA LYS A 30 2.33 -6.65 -1.82
C LYS A 30 3.38 -5.98 -2.68
N VAL A 31 4.42 -5.42 -2.06
CA VAL A 31 5.54 -4.76 -2.76
C VAL A 31 6.85 -5.51 -2.50
N MET A 32 7.48 -5.97 -3.57
CA MET A 32 8.86 -6.44 -3.53
C MET A 32 9.79 -5.24 -3.42
N ARG A 33 10.83 -5.34 -2.59
CA ARG A 33 11.86 -4.29 -2.50
C ARG A 33 12.91 -4.55 -3.59
N SER A 34 13.16 -3.57 -4.46
CA SER A 34 14.19 -3.65 -5.51
C SER A 34 15.56 -4.04 -4.92
N MET A 35 15.92 -3.43 -3.79
CA MET A 35 17.19 -3.67 -3.07
C MET A 35 17.21 -4.93 -2.18
N SER A 36 16.15 -5.73 -2.13
CA SER A 36 16.07 -6.93 -1.28
C SER A 36 15.08 -7.96 -1.83
N ILE A 37 15.29 -8.36 -3.09
CA ILE A 37 14.36 -9.22 -3.83
C ILE A 37 14.20 -10.61 -3.21
N SER A 38 15.23 -11.11 -2.51
CA SER A 38 15.22 -12.40 -1.80
C SER A 38 14.42 -12.37 -0.49
N LYS A 39 14.03 -11.19 0.00
CA LYS A 39 13.23 -11.06 1.22
C LYS A 39 11.76 -11.09 0.88
N ALA A 40 10.95 -11.59 1.82
CA ALA A 40 9.50 -11.60 1.68
C ALA A 40 8.95 -10.20 1.28
N PRO A 41 7.98 -10.13 0.35
CA PRO A 41 7.33 -8.89 -0.04
C PRO A 41 6.70 -8.19 1.16
N ARG A 42 6.73 -6.87 1.17
CA ARG A 42 6.04 -6.08 2.20
C ARG A 42 4.56 -6.01 1.88
N GLN A 43 3.75 -6.15 2.92
CA GLN A 43 2.32 -5.90 2.83
C GLN A 43 2.08 -4.41 3.00
N LEU A 44 1.20 -3.86 2.16
CA LEU A 44 0.73 -2.50 2.28
C LEU A 44 -0.79 -2.46 2.12
N TRP A 45 -1.37 -1.39 2.63
CA TRP A 45 -2.75 -1.06 2.34
C TRP A 45 -2.90 0.43 2.08
N VAL A 46 -3.88 0.77 1.24
CA VAL A 46 -4.25 2.14 0.90
C VAL A 46 -5.74 2.28 1.13
N LEU A 47 -6.13 3.22 1.98
CA LEU A 47 -7.52 3.60 2.19
C LEU A 47 -7.88 4.71 1.20
N LEU A 48 -8.96 4.47 0.46
CA LEU A 48 -9.53 5.36 -0.54
C LEU A 48 -10.86 5.93 -0.05
N ASP A 49 -11.14 7.18 -0.40
CA ASP A 49 -12.47 7.75 -0.31
C ASP A 49 -13.38 7.25 -1.45
N LYS A 50 -14.62 7.75 -1.46
CA LYS A 50 -15.67 7.38 -2.43
C LYS A 50 -15.37 7.81 -3.87
N GLU A 51 -14.50 8.78 -4.07
CA GLU A 51 -14.08 9.30 -5.38
C GLU A 51 -12.77 8.66 -5.85
N GLY A 52 -12.19 7.77 -5.04
CA GLY A 52 -10.91 7.12 -5.31
C GLY A 52 -9.69 7.93 -4.85
N GLY A 53 -9.90 9.02 -4.11
CA GLY A 53 -8.84 9.80 -3.48
C GLY A 53 -8.16 9.02 -2.35
N VAL A 54 -6.84 9.16 -2.24
CA VAL A 54 -6.05 8.49 -1.19
C VAL A 54 -6.21 9.24 0.13
N ILE A 55 -6.88 8.63 1.10
CA ILE A 55 -7.01 9.18 2.46
C ILE A 55 -5.72 8.93 3.24
N THR A 56 -5.26 7.67 3.27
CA THR A 56 -4.05 7.27 3.99
C THR A 56 -3.55 5.92 3.48
N ALA A 57 -2.30 5.60 3.76
CA ALA A 57 -1.65 4.35 3.39
C ALA A 57 -0.61 3.95 4.43
N HIS A 58 -0.33 2.65 4.53
CA HIS A 58 0.65 2.12 5.48
C HIS A 58 1.32 0.85 4.95
N CYS A 59 2.58 0.59 5.32
CA CYS A 59 3.23 -0.71 5.15
C CYS A 59 3.50 -1.45 6.46
N ASN A 60 3.71 -2.76 6.42
CA ASN A 60 4.19 -3.54 7.56
C ASN A 60 5.69 -3.31 7.89
N CYS A 61 6.20 -2.15 7.52
CA CYS A 61 7.58 -1.74 7.73
C CYS A 61 7.71 -1.07 9.11
N PRO A 62 8.88 -1.14 9.77
CA PRO A 62 9.05 -0.56 11.11
C PRO A 62 8.79 0.96 11.17
N ALA A 63 8.96 1.64 10.04
CA ALA A 63 8.80 3.08 9.95
C ALA A 63 7.39 3.55 9.55
N GLY A 64 6.47 2.63 9.23
CA GLY A 64 5.17 2.95 8.64
C GLY A 64 5.24 3.41 7.18
#